data_AF-A0A7V8VHF4-F1
#
_entry.id   AF-A0A7V8VHF4-F1
#
_cell.length_a   1.000
_cell.length_b   1.000
_cell.length_c   1.000
_cell.angle_alpha   90.00
_cell.angle_beta   90.00
_cell.angle_gamma   90.00
#
_symmetry.space_group_name_H-M   'P 1'
#
loop_
_entity.id
_entity.type
_entity.pdbx_description
1 polymer ?
#
loop_
_entity_poly.entity_id
_entity_poly.type
_entity_poly.pdbx_seq_one_letter_code
_entity_poly.pdbx_strand_id
1 'polypeptide(L)'
;MTPEMREIELQLTPLWDLLKADTSDVAALVCRPTFRILRMELLHRESEKLVRMEFDNTHPLELRSKDFEPIQSGVLLFDPARYWCVRGCELNSKYINADSKITVAIELQDRSDNFPVPKRITSTSNQVRTGGERLRVAWITEYDIFEPSRLPSDEEFTLSAFGLPEPVGVEWERPVRWYLWLMLAGVV
;
A
#
# COMPACT_ATOMS: atom_id res chain seq x y z
N MET A 1 -16.61 -6.18 -18.24
CA MET A 1 -15.38 -6.63 -17.57
C MET A 1 -15.18 -8.09 -17.94
N THR A 2 -14.09 -8.44 -18.60
CA THR A 2 -13.85 -9.81 -19.10
C THR A 2 -13.33 -10.71 -17.97
N PRO A 3 -13.53 -12.03 -18.06
CA PRO A 3 -13.05 -12.99 -17.05
C PRO A 3 -11.55 -12.90 -16.79
N GLU A 4 -10.76 -12.62 -17.83
CA GLU A 4 -9.30 -12.45 -17.78
C GLU A 4 -8.88 -11.24 -16.92
N MET A 5 -9.64 -10.14 -16.93
CA MET A 5 -9.37 -8.97 -16.08
C MET A 5 -9.57 -9.30 -14.59
N ARG A 6 -10.51 -10.20 -14.30
CA ARG A 6 -10.84 -10.64 -12.94
C ARG A 6 -9.77 -11.55 -12.34
N GLU A 7 -9.09 -12.32 -13.19
CA GLU A 7 -8.00 -13.22 -12.80
C GLU A 7 -6.71 -12.43 -12.49
N ILE A 8 -6.45 -11.36 -13.24
CA ILE A 8 -5.38 -10.38 -12.94
C ILE A 8 -5.68 -9.64 -11.63
N GLU A 9 -6.93 -9.24 -11.40
CA GLU A 9 -7.39 -8.55 -10.18
C GLU A 9 -7.22 -9.42 -8.91
N LEU A 10 -7.47 -10.73 -9.01
CA LEU A 10 -7.34 -11.70 -7.92
C LEU A 10 -5.89 -12.09 -7.60
N GLN A 11 -4.99 -12.07 -8.58
CA GLN A 11 -3.58 -12.40 -8.35
C GLN A 11 -2.78 -11.27 -7.72
N LEU A 12 -3.28 -10.04 -7.77
CA LEU A 12 -2.53 -8.86 -7.37
C LEU A 12 -3.08 -8.19 -6.09
N THR A 13 -4.23 -8.64 -5.59
CA THR A 13 -4.98 -8.03 -4.47
C THR A 13 -4.18 -7.80 -3.17
N PRO A 14 -3.26 -8.69 -2.73
CA PRO A 14 -2.52 -8.47 -1.47
C PRO A 14 -1.40 -7.42 -1.56
N LEU A 15 -0.96 -7.01 -2.75
CA LEU A 15 0.17 -6.10 -2.96
C LEU A 15 -0.24 -4.63 -3.13
N TRP A 16 -1.54 -4.35 -3.37
CA TRP A 16 -2.01 -3.02 -3.74
C TRP A 16 -2.30 -2.08 -2.58
N ASP A 17 -2.66 -2.59 -1.41
CA ASP A 17 -2.98 -1.77 -0.23
C ASP A 17 -1.81 -0.92 0.27
N LEU A 18 -0.57 -1.23 -0.16
CA LEU A 18 0.65 -0.51 0.19
C LEU A 18 1.01 0.63 -0.79
N LEU A 19 0.28 0.81 -1.89
CA LEU A 19 0.62 1.76 -2.96
C LEU A 19 -0.31 2.97 -3.00
N LYS A 20 -0.30 3.75 -1.91
CA LYS A 20 -0.83 5.12 -1.93
C LYS A 20 0.22 6.07 -2.50
N ALA A 21 0.06 6.44 -3.76
CA ALA A 21 0.90 7.42 -4.44
C ALA A 21 0.24 8.81 -4.38
N ASP A 22 -0.05 9.29 -3.15
CA ASP A 22 -0.98 10.38 -2.74
C ASP A 22 -2.28 9.82 -2.12
N THR A 23 -3.31 10.65 -1.94
CA THR A 23 -4.64 10.26 -1.45
C THR A 23 -5.33 9.19 -2.31
N SER A 24 -4.83 8.90 -3.52
CA SER A 24 -5.37 7.92 -4.46
C SER A 24 -4.59 6.60 -4.48
N ASP A 25 -5.35 5.51 -4.48
CA ASP A 25 -4.87 4.13 -4.63
C ASP A 25 -4.68 3.81 -6.13
N VAL A 26 -3.47 3.38 -6.50
CA VAL A 26 -3.13 3.03 -7.90
C VAL A 26 -3.99 1.88 -8.43
N ALA A 27 -4.38 0.92 -7.58
CA ALA A 27 -5.27 -0.16 -8.01
C ALA A 27 -6.68 0.36 -8.30
N ALA A 28 -7.20 1.24 -7.43
CA ALA A 28 -8.48 1.90 -7.67
C ALA A 28 -8.46 2.74 -8.96
N LEU A 29 -7.34 3.42 -9.25
CA LEU A 29 -7.15 4.22 -10.46
C LEU A 29 -7.29 3.36 -11.73
N VAL A 30 -6.63 2.20 -11.78
CA VAL A 30 -6.65 1.30 -12.96
C VAL A 30 -8.05 0.73 -13.20
N CYS A 31 -8.86 0.59 -12.15
CA CYS A 31 -10.24 0.11 -12.27
C CYS A 31 -11.23 1.16 -12.76
N ARG A 32 -10.83 2.43 -12.91
CA ARG A 32 -11.74 3.49 -13.33
C ARG A 32 -12.11 3.34 -14.81
N PRO A 33 -13.38 3.59 -15.21
CA PRO A 33 -13.80 3.52 -16.61
C PRO A 33 -13.07 4.50 -17.54
N THR A 34 -12.52 5.57 -16.96
CA THR A 34 -11.79 6.62 -17.66
C THR A 34 -10.31 6.28 -17.86
N PHE A 35 -9.81 5.24 -17.19
CA PHE A 35 -8.43 4.81 -17.29
C PHE A 35 -8.16 4.13 -18.63
N ARG A 36 -7.11 4.58 -19.32
CA ARG A 36 -6.71 4.07 -20.62
C ARG A 36 -5.20 3.97 -20.69
N ILE A 37 -4.71 2.77 -21.03
CA ILE A 37 -3.31 2.56 -21.35
C ILE A 37 -3.03 3.19 -22.72
N LEU A 38 -2.09 4.13 -22.76
CA LEU A 38 -1.66 4.78 -24.01
C LEU A 38 -0.51 4.02 -24.65
N ARG A 39 0.46 3.58 -23.84
CA ARG A 39 1.69 2.95 -24.30
C ARG A 39 2.28 2.07 -23.20
N MET A 40 2.87 0.95 -23.60
CA MET A 40 3.64 0.09 -22.71
C MET A 40 4.98 -0.24 -23.36
N GLU A 41 6.06 -0.10 -22.59
CA GLU A 41 7.42 -0.31 -23.09
C GLU A 41 8.26 -1.05 -22.06
N LEU A 42 9.12 -1.94 -22.55
CA LEU A 42 10.15 -2.55 -21.72
C LEU A 42 11.34 -1.60 -21.62
N LEU A 43 11.60 -1.12 -20.40
CA LEU A 43 12.79 -0.36 -20.06
C LEU A 43 13.88 -1.29 -19.54
N HIS A 44 15.07 -1.14 -20.09
CA HIS A 44 16.29 -1.72 -19.54
C HIS A 44 17.04 -0.61 -18.82
N ARG A 45 17.11 -0.68 -17.49
CA ARG A 45 17.81 0.31 -16.68
C ARG A 45 18.87 -0.38 -15.84
N GLU A 46 20.14 -0.13 -16.18
CA GLU A 46 21.35 -0.67 -15.53
C GLU A 46 21.40 -2.21 -15.46
N SER A 47 20.60 -2.84 -14.59
CA SER A 47 20.46 -4.29 -14.40
C SER A 47 19.00 -4.76 -14.24
N GLU A 48 18.03 -3.84 -14.21
CA GLU A 48 16.62 -4.13 -14.01
C GLU A 48 15.85 -4.02 -15.33
N LYS A 49 14.95 -4.99 -15.56
CA LYS A 49 13.95 -4.95 -16.61
C LYS A 49 12.67 -4.42 -15.98
N LEU A 50 12.25 -3.22 -16.35
CA LEU A 50 11.01 -2.63 -15.89
C LEU A 50 10.05 -2.47 -17.05
N VAL A 51 8.75 -2.51 -16.79
CA VAL A 51 7.73 -2.14 -17.76
C VAL A 51 7.23 -0.75 -17.42
N ARG A 52 7.40 0.18 -18.36
CA ARG A 52 6.86 1.52 -18.30
C ARG A 52 5.49 1.54 -18.97
N MET A 53 4.47 1.95 -18.23
CA MET A 53 3.10 2.10 -18.72
C MET A 53 2.68 3.55 -18.65
N GLU A 54 2.46 4.17 -19.82
CA GLU A 54 1.82 5.48 -19.92
C GLU A 54 0.31 5.31 -19.93
N PHE A 55 -0.39 6.16 -19.19
CA PHE A 55 -1.85 6.12 -19.13
C PHE A 55 -2.46 7.53 -19.20
N ASP A 56 -3.69 7.56 -19.70
CA ASP A 56 -4.62 8.66 -19.57
C ASP A 56 -5.74 8.27 -18.62
N ASN A 57 -6.20 9.22 -17.82
CA ASN A 57 -7.38 9.12 -16.99
C ASN A 57 -8.12 10.46 -17.05
N THR A 58 -8.20 11.09 -18.22
CA THR A 58 -8.82 12.41 -18.34
C THR A 58 -10.32 12.29 -18.06
N HIS A 59 -10.79 13.03 -17.06
CA HIS A 59 -12.21 13.05 -16.69
C HIS A 59 -12.61 14.39 -16.06
N PRO A 60 -13.91 14.74 -16.07
CA PRO A 60 -14.39 15.94 -15.38
C PRO A 60 -14.05 15.88 -13.89
N LEU A 61 -13.48 16.96 -13.35
CA LEU A 61 -13.14 17.06 -11.94
C LEU A 61 -14.38 17.37 -11.10
N GLU A 62 -14.89 16.35 -10.40
CA GLU A 62 -15.98 16.51 -9.45
C GLU A 62 -15.45 16.80 -8.05
N LEU A 63 -15.02 18.04 -7.84
CA LEU A 63 -14.29 18.50 -6.63
C LEU A 63 -15.05 18.38 -5.31
N ARG A 64 -16.36 18.12 -5.35
CA ARG A 64 -17.22 17.91 -4.17
C ARG A 64 -17.73 16.48 -4.06
N SER A 65 -17.33 15.60 -4.98
CA SER A 65 -17.69 14.19 -4.94
C SER A 65 -16.87 13.47 -3.88
N LYS A 66 -17.49 12.45 -3.26
CA LYS A 66 -16.76 11.52 -2.38
C LYS A 66 -15.76 10.67 -3.16
N ASP A 67 -15.97 10.53 -4.46
CA ASP A 67 -15.14 9.73 -5.37
C ASP A 67 -14.18 10.59 -6.19
N PHE A 68 -13.79 11.75 -5.63
CA PHE A 68 -12.87 12.69 -6.26
C PHE A 68 -11.55 12.01 -6.60
N GLU A 69 -11.17 12.05 -7.88
CA GLU A 69 -9.92 11.50 -8.37
C GLU A 69 -9.10 12.62 -9.03
N PRO A 70 -8.03 13.11 -8.38
CA PRO A 70 -7.23 14.17 -8.95
C PRO A 70 -6.35 13.70 -10.11
N ILE A 71 -5.99 12.41 -10.20
CA ILE A 71 -5.04 11.90 -11.19
C ILE A 71 -5.67 11.90 -12.58
N GLN A 72 -5.06 12.63 -13.51
CA GLN A 72 -5.53 12.77 -14.90
C GLN A 72 -4.69 11.99 -15.90
N SER A 73 -3.41 11.74 -15.62
CA SER A 73 -2.53 10.95 -16.47
C SER A 73 -1.24 10.62 -15.73
N GLY A 74 -0.41 9.78 -16.33
CA GLY A 74 0.89 9.51 -15.75
C GLY A 74 1.62 8.34 -16.37
N VAL A 75 2.61 7.90 -15.63
CA VAL A 75 3.47 6.78 -15.93
C VAL A 75 3.55 5.90 -14.69
N LEU A 76 3.31 4.61 -14.85
CA LEU A 76 3.60 3.59 -13.84
C LEU A 76 4.82 2.77 -14.29
N LEU A 77 5.69 2.45 -13.34
CA LEU A 77 6.85 1.58 -13.56
C LEU A 77 6.62 0.27 -12.79
N PHE A 78 6.64 -0.84 -13.51
CA PHE A 78 6.41 -2.17 -12.96
C PHE A 78 7.66 -3.05 -13.08
N ASP A 79 7.86 -3.95 -12.13
CA ASP A 79 8.90 -4.96 -12.15
C ASP A 79 8.31 -6.35 -12.48
N PRO A 80 8.39 -6.81 -13.75
CA PRO A 80 7.87 -8.12 -14.14
C PRO A 80 8.60 -9.29 -13.47
N ALA A 81 9.82 -9.11 -12.96
CA ALA A 81 10.53 -10.17 -12.23
C ALA A 81 10.04 -10.32 -10.79
N ARG A 82 9.41 -9.28 -10.25
CA ARG A 82 8.87 -9.24 -8.89
C ARG A 82 7.35 -9.08 -8.91
N TYR A 83 6.66 -10.03 -9.54
CA TYR A 83 5.19 -10.10 -9.55
C TYR A 83 4.50 -8.82 -10.07
N TRP A 84 5.12 -8.10 -11.01
CA TRP A 84 4.60 -6.83 -11.53
C TRP A 84 4.40 -5.76 -10.44
N CYS A 85 5.21 -5.79 -9.38
CA CYS A 85 5.15 -4.77 -8.35
C CYS A 85 5.49 -3.39 -8.91
N VAL A 86 4.78 -2.36 -8.42
CA VAL A 86 5.09 -0.97 -8.76
C VAL A 86 6.41 -0.57 -8.12
N ARG A 87 7.33 -0.08 -8.95
CA ARG A 87 8.65 0.46 -8.53
C ARG A 87 8.65 1.98 -8.45
N GLY A 88 7.63 2.61 -9.00
CA GLY A 88 7.48 4.05 -8.96
C GLY A 88 6.45 4.54 -9.97
N CYS A 89 6.16 5.83 -9.90
CA CYS A 89 5.24 6.48 -10.82
C CYS A 89 5.57 7.96 -11.01
N GLU A 90 5.12 8.49 -12.14
CA GLU A 90 4.97 9.93 -12.36
C GLU A 90 3.50 10.22 -12.61
N LEU A 91 2.85 10.99 -11.75
CA LEU A 91 1.42 11.27 -11.84
C LEU A 91 1.20 12.76 -12.08
N ASN A 92 0.30 13.07 -13.00
CA ASN A 92 -0.19 14.42 -13.23
C ASN A 92 -1.58 14.51 -12.62
N SER A 93 -1.71 15.35 -11.60
CA SER A 93 -2.92 15.52 -10.81
C SER A 93 -3.46 16.95 -10.96
N LYS A 94 -4.78 17.09 -10.96
CA LYS A 94 -5.47 18.39 -11.00
C LYS A 94 -6.37 18.56 -9.79
N TYR A 95 -6.25 19.71 -9.15
CA TYR A 95 -7.06 20.16 -8.02
C TYR A 95 -7.73 21.49 -8.34
N ILE A 96 -8.70 21.91 -7.53
CA ILE A 96 -9.44 23.17 -7.74
C ILE A 96 -8.53 24.40 -7.87
N ASN A 97 -7.42 24.42 -7.12
CA ASN A 97 -6.52 25.57 -7.01
C ASN A 97 -5.06 25.22 -7.32
N ALA A 98 -4.78 24.03 -7.85
CA ALA A 98 -3.43 23.60 -8.12
C ALA A 98 -3.37 22.47 -9.15
N ASP A 99 -2.37 22.55 -10.02
CA ASP A 99 -1.89 21.39 -10.76
C ASP A 99 -0.68 20.81 -10.03
N SER A 100 -0.57 19.49 -9.97
CA SER A 100 0.52 18.80 -9.30
C SER A 100 1.16 17.76 -10.21
N LYS A 101 2.49 17.72 -10.21
CA LYS A 101 3.26 16.57 -10.73
C LYS A 101 3.89 15.84 -9.55
N ILE A 102 3.51 14.59 -9.37
CA ILE A 102 3.98 13.73 -8.29
C ILE A 102 4.93 12.69 -8.89
N THR A 103 6.09 12.51 -8.27
CA THR A 103 7.05 11.45 -8.62
C THR A 103 7.27 10.59 -7.39
N VAL A 104 7.03 9.30 -7.53
CA VAL A 104 7.23 8.30 -6.48
C VAL A 104 8.27 7.30 -6.92
N ALA A 105 9.20 6.96 -6.04
CA ALA A 105 10.16 5.88 -6.20
C ALA A 105 10.05 4.92 -5.01
N ILE A 106 10.07 3.62 -5.30
CA ILE A 106 9.83 2.56 -4.33
C ILE A 106 11.00 1.59 -4.36
N GLU A 107 11.69 1.52 -3.23
CA GLU A 107 12.71 0.53 -2.94
C GLU A 107 12.04 -0.68 -2.30
N LEU A 108 12.13 -1.82 -2.96
CA LEU A 108 11.60 -3.09 -2.48
C LEU A 108 12.74 -3.94 -1.92
N GLN A 109 12.47 -4.64 -0.82
CA GLN A 109 13.34 -5.65 -0.25
C GLN A 109 12.72 -7.03 -0.52
N ASP A 110 13.52 -7.92 -1.10
CA ASP A 110 13.14 -9.32 -1.23
C ASP A 110 13.35 -10.03 0.10
N ARG A 111 12.34 -10.77 0.55
CA ARG A 111 12.44 -11.67 1.71
C ARG A 111 12.56 -13.10 1.21
N SER A 112 13.18 -13.96 2.01
CA SER A 112 13.55 -15.33 1.61
C SER A 112 12.38 -16.14 1.05
N ASP A 113 11.13 -15.86 1.49
CA ASP A 113 10.03 -16.79 1.22
C ASP A 113 8.71 -16.15 0.70
N ASN A 114 8.39 -14.86 0.93
CA ASN A 114 6.99 -14.40 0.78
C ASN A 114 6.83 -12.96 0.23
N PHE A 115 7.08 -12.73 -1.06
CA PHE A 115 6.78 -11.48 -1.79
C PHE A 115 7.71 -10.28 -1.45
N PRO A 116 7.95 -9.37 -2.43
CA PRO A 116 8.71 -8.15 -2.18
C PRO A 116 7.95 -7.21 -1.24
N VAL A 117 8.64 -6.68 -0.22
CA VAL A 117 8.06 -5.71 0.71
C VAL A 117 8.67 -4.33 0.50
N PRO A 118 7.90 -3.24 0.67
CA PRO A 118 8.46 -1.89 0.68
C PRO A 118 9.51 -1.74 1.79
N LYS A 119 10.68 -1.22 1.43
CA LYS A 119 11.73 -0.80 2.38
C LYS A 119 11.74 0.72 2.52
N ARG A 120 11.60 1.43 1.39
CA ARG A 120 11.58 2.88 1.36
C ARG A 120 10.70 3.38 0.21
N ILE A 121 9.90 4.40 0.50
CA ILE A 121 9.15 5.15 -0.51
C ILE A 121 9.60 6.60 -0.44
N THR A 122 10.03 7.13 -1.59
CA THR A 122 10.33 8.56 -1.75
C THR A 122 9.29 9.16 -2.66
N SER A 123 8.63 10.23 -2.21
CA SER A 123 7.65 10.98 -3.00
C SER A 123 8.06 12.44 -3.10
N THR A 124 8.00 13.01 -4.30
CA THR A 124 8.18 14.45 -4.53
C THR A 124 6.97 14.97 -5.27
N SER A 125 6.33 16.00 -4.73
CA SER A 125 5.20 16.70 -5.35
C SER A 125 5.62 18.11 -5.72
N ASN A 126 5.52 18.45 -7.00
CA ASN A 126 5.67 19.82 -7.50
C ASN A 126 4.29 20.38 -7.84
N GLN A 127 3.83 21.35 -7.06
CA GLN A 127 2.52 21.97 -7.21
C GLN A 127 2.67 23.38 -7.79
N VAL A 128 1.79 23.73 -8.73
CA VAL A 128 1.63 25.08 -9.25
C VAL A 128 0.22 25.54 -8.90
N ARG A 129 0.11 26.53 -8.00
CA ARG A 129 -1.18 27.04 -7.52
C ARG A 129 -1.75 28.11 -8.44
N THR A 130 -3.06 28.30 -8.36
CA THR A 130 -3.78 29.42 -8.99
C THR A 130 -3.23 30.74 -8.44
N GLY A 131 -2.42 31.44 -9.23
CA GLY A 131 -1.63 32.61 -8.81
C GLY A 131 -0.13 32.50 -9.11
N GLY A 132 0.33 31.34 -9.58
CA GLY A 132 1.71 31.13 -10.02
C GLY A 132 2.69 30.74 -8.90
N GLU A 133 2.23 30.67 -7.65
CA GLU A 133 3.01 30.15 -6.54
C GLU A 133 3.40 28.68 -6.82
N ARG A 134 4.69 28.37 -6.65
CA ARG A 134 5.24 27.03 -6.83
C ARG A 134 5.61 26.46 -5.47
N LEU A 135 5.08 25.29 -5.15
CA LEU A 135 5.40 24.56 -3.94
C LEU A 135 6.02 23.22 -4.31
N ARG A 136 7.18 22.91 -3.73
CA ARG A 136 7.78 21.58 -3.80
C ARG A 136 7.74 20.95 -2.42
N VAL A 137 7.12 19.77 -2.34
CA VAL A 137 7.07 18.97 -1.12
C VAL A 137 7.77 17.64 -1.40
N ALA A 138 8.55 17.15 -0.45
CA ALA A 138 9.18 15.85 -0.52
C ALA A 138 8.90 15.06 0.76
N TRP A 139 8.61 13.79 0.61
CA TRP A 139 8.35 12.84 1.68
C TRP A 139 9.24 11.62 1.49
N ILE A 140 9.78 11.12 2.60
CA ILE A 140 10.48 9.85 2.64
C ILE A 140 9.81 9.03 3.75
N THR A 141 9.38 7.83 3.42
CA THR A 141 8.83 6.86 4.36
C THR A 141 9.71 5.64 4.34
N GLU A 142 10.27 5.29 5.48
CA GLU A 142 11.06 4.07 5.66
C GLU A 142 10.25 3.04 6.42
N TYR A 143 10.37 1.79 6.01
CA TYR A 143 9.60 0.68 6.54
C TYR A 143 10.56 -0.33 7.16
N ASP A 144 10.27 -0.73 8.40
CA ASP A 144 10.84 -1.89 9.06
C ASP A 144 9.73 -2.92 9.25
N ILE A 145 9.31 -3.51 8.13
CA ILE A 145 8.26 -4.54 8.13
C ILE A 145 8.95 -5.87 8.33
N PHE A 146 8.60 -6.58 9.40
CA PHE A 146 9.02 -7.96 9.60
C PHE A 146 7.88 -8.86 10.06
N GLU A 147 7.89 -10.09 9.56
CA GLU A 147 7.06 -11.17 10.08
C GLU A 147 7.79 -11.77 11.29
N PRO A 148 7.21 -11.69 12.50
CA PRO A 148 7.82 -12.31 13.67
C PRO A 148 7.76 -13.83 13.53
N SER A 149 8.85 -14.52 13.90
CA SER A 149 8.91 -16.00 13.85
C SER A 149 7.97 -16.68 14.84
N ARG A 150 7.47 -15.92 15.82
CA ARG A 150 6.47 -16.35 16.80
C ARG A 150 5.56 -15.17 17.11
N LEU A 151 4.25 -15.41 17.11
CA LEU A 151 3.29 -14.41 17.55
C LEU A 151 3.49 -14.12 19.05
N PRO A 152 3.34 -12.85 19.49
CA PRO A 152 3.30 -12.49 20.90
C PRO A 152 2.26 -13.32 21.66
N SER A 153 2.49 -13.55 22.95
CA SER A 153 1.48 -14.22 23.78
C SER A 153 0.26 -13.34 24.00
N ASP A 154 -0.91 -13.92 24.25
CA ASP A 154 -2.14 -13.16 24.55
C ASP A 154 -1.97 -12.22 25.76
N GLU A 155 -1.04 -12.57 26.68
CA GLU A 155 -0.70 -11.74 27.84
C GLU A 155 -0.07 -10.40 27.44
N GLU A 156 0.63 -10.33 26.30
CA GLU A 156 1.21 -9.10 25.75
C GLU A 156 0.16 -8.17 25.10
N PHE A 157 -1.06 -8.67 24.87
CA PHE A 157 -2.20 -7.90 24.38
C PHE A 157 -3.10 -7.40 25.53
N THR A 158 -2.55 -7.26 26.73
CA THR A 158 -3.25 -6.68 27.89
C THR A 158 -2.78 -5.26 28.17
N LEU A 159 -3.65 -4.40 28.70
CA LEU A 159 -3.23 -3.06 29.14
C LEU A 159 -2.18 -3.16 30.26
N SER A 160 -2.30 -4.21 31.06
CA SER A 160 -1.38 -4.55 32.15
C SER A 160 0.05 -4.79 31.65
N ALA A 161 0.23 -5.38 30.47
CA ALA A 161 1.55 -5.55 29.86
C ALA A 161 2.25 -4.20 29.56
N PHE A 162 1.47 -3.12 29.42
CA PHE A 162 1.96 -1.76 29.23
C PHE A 162 1.89 -0.90 30.50
N GLY A 163 1.63 -1.51 31.67
CA GLY A 163 1.52 -0.82 32.95
C GLY A 163 0.23 0.00 33.13
N LEU A 164 -0.80 -0.27 32.32
CA LEU A 164 -2.10 0.39 32.39
C LEU A 164 -3.14 -0.53 33.06
N PRO A 165 -4.13 0.03 33.79
CA PRO A 165 -5.17 -0.77 34.43
C PRO A 165 -6.17 -1.32 33.41
N GLU A 166 -6.60 -2.57 33.59
CA GLU A 166 -7.67 -3.16 32.77
C GLU A 166 -9.02 -2.47 33.02
N PRO A 167 -9.89 -2.36 32.00
CA PRO A 167 -11.22 -1.86 32.19
C PRO A 167 -12.06 -2.84 33.02
N VAL A 168 -12.95 -2.29 33.85
CA VAL A 168 -13.81 -3.07 34.73
C VAL A 168 -14.74 -3.95 33.88
N GLY A 169 -14.72 -5.27 34.11
CA GLY A 169 -15.55 -6.24 33.39
C GLY A 169 -14.84 -7.09 32.34
N VAL A 170 -13.52 -6.92 32.15
CA VAL A 170 -12.72 -7.83 31.31
C VAL A 170 -12.33 -9.07 32.12
N GLU A 171 -13.02 -10.19 31.86
CA GLU A 171 -12.60 -11.52 32.32
C GLU A 171 -11.81 -12.21 31.21
N TRP A 172 -10.48 -12.25 31.34
CA TRP A 172 -9.63 -13.04 30.46
C TRP A 172 -9.81 -14.53 30.76
N GLU A 173 -10.00 -15.36 29.72
CA GLU A 173 -10.06 -16.80 29.85
C GLU A 173 -8.75 -17.32 30.43
N ARG A 174 -8.74 -17.64 31.74
CA ARG A 174 -7.54 -18.17 32.39
C ARG A 174 -7.29 -19.57 31.84
N PRO A 175 -6.07 -19.89 31.37
CA PRO A 175 -5.77 -21.24 30.90
C PRO A 175 -6.06 -22.25 32.00
N VAL A 176 -6.93 -23.22 31.69
CA VAL A 176 -7.39 -24.21 32.64
C VAL A 176 -6.19 -25.07 33.05
N ARG A 177 -5.85 -25.03 34.33
CA ARG A 177 -4.70 -25.74 34.92
C ARG A 177 -4.99 -27.24 35.02
N TRP A 178 -4.90 -27.95 33.89
CA TRP A 178 -5.23 -29.37 33.73
C TRP A 178 -4.53 -30.29 34.74
N TYR A 179 -3.35 -29.92 35.24
CA TYR A 179 -2.64 -30.67 36.28
C TYR A 179 -3.42 -30.77 37.61
N LEU A 180 -4.34 -29.85 37.89
CA LEU A 180 -5.23 -29.94 39.06
C LEU A 180 -6.21 -31.11 38.94
N TRP A 181 -6.61 -31.47 37.71
CA TRP A 181 -7.45 -32.65 37.46
C TRP A 181 -6.67 -33.95 37.60
N LEU A 182 -5.39 -33.98 37.22
CA LEU A 182 -4.53 -35.15 37.42
C LEU A 182 -4.24 -35.41 38.91
N MET A 183 -4.08 -34.36 39.72
CA MET A 183 -3.92 -34.52 41.16
C MET A 183 -5.20 -35.05 41.83
N LEU A 184 -6.38 -34.69 41.33
CA LEU A 184 -7.66 -35.24 41.77
C LEU A 184 -7.84 -36.71 41.37
N ALA A 185 -7.39 -37.10 40.17
CA ALA A 185 -7.47 -38.49 39.71
C ALA A 185 -6.46 -39.43 40.42
N GLY A 186 -5.36 -38.90 40.97
CA GLY A 186 -4.36 -39.66 41.72
C GLY A 186 -4.68 -39.89 43.20
N VAL A 187 -5.82 -39.39 43.69
CA VAL A 187 -6.29 -39.53 45.08
C VAL A 187 -7.47 -40.52 45.20
N VAL A 188 -7.81 -41.23 44.12
CA VAL A 188 -8.80 -42.32 44.11
C VAL A 188 -8.11 -43.68 44.03
#